data_AF-G7QAB4-F1
#
_entry.id   AF-G7QAB4-F1
#
_cell.length_a   1.000
_cell.length_b   1.000
_cell.length_c   1.000
_cell.angle_alpha   90.00
_cell.angle_beta   90.00
_cell.angle_gamma   90.00
#
_symmetry.space_group_name_H-M   'P 1'
#
loop_
_entity.id
_entity.type
_entity.pdbx_description
1 polymer ?
#
loop_
_entity_poly.entity_id
_entity_poly.type
_entity_poly.pdbx_seq_one_letter_code
_entity_poly.pdbx_strand_id
1 'polypeptide(L)'
;MRIFSLCILLGAAVALAGCGASRPLTDSEFRGFCYTAIGHRTSCDTITICNEYDSDVLSVKHGSVEDCAKGCQTVYNRVYGPNQFNGCGPTVLMAYNWCMKYCNTNYGQ
;
A
#
# COMPACT_ATOMS: atom_id res chain seq x y z
N MET A 1 -51.76 6.85 -24.54
CA MET A 1 -50.60 5.99 -24.21
C MET A 1 -49.28 6.78 -24.33
N ARG A 2 -49.14 7.90 -23.61
CA ARG A 2 -47.94 8.78 -23.64
C ARG A 2 -47.09 8.67 -22.36
N ILE A 3 -47.45 7.75 -21.47
CA ILE A 3 -46.92 7.66 -20.09
C ILE A 3 -45.76 6.66 -20.00
N PHE A 4 -45.58 5.78 -20.99
CA PHE A 4 -44.55 4.74 -20.95
C PHE A 4 -43.14 5.19 -21.37
N SER A 5 -43.00 6.37 -21.99
CA SER A 5 -41.71 6.81 -22.54
C SER A 5 -40.84 7.62 -21.57
N LEU A 6 -41.37 7.98 -20.38
CA LEU A 6 -40.67 8.84 -19.41
C LEU A 6 -39.90 8.08 -18.31
N CYS A 7 -40.10 6.77 -18.18
CA CYS A 7 -39.46 6.00 -17.10
C CYS A 7 -38.04 5.49 -17.44
N ILE A 8 -37.59 5.58 -18.69
CA ILE A 8 -36.30 5.00 -19.11
C ILE A 8 -35.12 5.98 -18.92
N LEU A 9 -35.40 7.28 -18.76
CA LEU A 9 -34.35 8.31 -18.62
C LEU A 9 -33.83 8.54 -17.19
N LEU A 10 -34.43 7.89 -16.17
CA LEU A 10 -34.04 8.06 -14.76
C LEU A 10 -33.13 6.95 -14.21
N GLY A 11 -32.84 5.90 -14.99
CA GLY A 11 -32.05 4.75 -14.53
C GLY A 11 -30.54 4.87 -14.68
N ALA A 12 -30.02 5.86 -15.41
CA ALA A 12 -28.60 5.94 -15.78
C ALA A 12 -27.71 6.74 -14.80
N ALA A 13 -28.28 7.40 -13.79
CA ALA A 13 -27.54 8.33 -12.93
C ALA A 13 -26.91 7.72 -11.66
N VAL A 14 -27.15 6.44 -11.36
CA VAL A 14 -26.72 5.84 -10.06
C VAL A 14 -25.40 5.06 -10.16
N ALA A 15 -24.80 4.91 -11.35
CA ALA A 15 -23.60 4.08 -11.53
C ALA A 15 -22.25 4.80 -11.26
N LEU A 16 -22.24 6.06 -10.82
CA LEU A 16 -21.00 6.84 -10.61
C LEU A 16 -20.67 7.12 -9.14
N ALA A 17 -21.55 6.78 -8.19
CA ALA A 17 -21.28 6.92 -6.76
C ALA A 17 -20.57 5.67 -6.21
N GLY A 18 -19.40 5.35 -6.76
CA GLY A 18 -18.69 4.13 -6.39
C GLY A 18 -17.18 4.16 -6.60
N CYS A 19 -16.58 5.31 -6.92
CA CYS A 19 -15.14 5.48 -6.69
C CYS A 19 -14.96 5.74 -5.19
N GLY A 20 -14.96 4.67 -4.40
CA GLY A 20 -14.48 4.74 -3.03
C GLY A 20 -13.04 5.22 -3.10
N ALA A 21 -12.81 6.50 -2.80
CA ALA A 21 -11.48 7.04 -2.61
C ALA A 21 -10.84 6.20 -1.50
N SER A 22 -9.97 5.27 -1.90
CA SER A 22 -9.17 4.47 -0.98
C SER A 22 -8.50 5.45 -0.05
N ARG A 23 -8.89 5.45 1.24
CA ARG A 23 -8.32 6.40 2.20
C ARG A 23 -6.80 6.29 2.12
N PRO A 24 -6.08 7.40 1.92
CA PRO A 24 -4.62 7.37 1.87
C PRO A 24 -4.11 6.69 3.13
N LEU A 25 -3.27 5.66 2.94
CA LEU A 25 -2.65 4.97 4.05
C LEU A 25 -1.69 5.95 4.72
N THR A 26 -1.87 6.19 6.02
CA THR A 26 -1.02 7.10 6.78
C THR A 26 0.27 6.41 7.23
N ASP A 27 1.35 7.18 7.43
CA ASP A 27 2.61 6.67 7.97
C ASP A 27 2.41 5.96 9.31
N SER A 28 1.51 6.48 10.15
CA SER A 28 1.14 5.85 11.43
C SER A 28 0.51 4.46 11.26
N GLU A 29 -0.25 4.22 10.19
CA GLU A 29 -0.81 2.89 9.92
C GLU A 29 0.24 1.92 9.41
N PHE A 30 1.17 2.38 8.57
CA PHE A 30 2.29 1.57 8.13
C PHE A 30 3.20 1.18 9.30
N ARG A 31 3.58 2.16 10.14
CA ARG A 31 4.34 1.92 11.37
C ARG A 31 3.57 1.03 12.33
N GLY A 32 2.27 1.26 12.52
CA GLY A 32 1.41 0.41 13.34
C GLY A 32 1.42 -1.04 12.89
N PHE A 33 1.31 -1.29 11.58
CA PHE A 33 1.45 -2.62 10.99
C PHE A 33 2.83 -3.24 11.26
N CYS A 34 3.90 -2.46 11.09
CA CYS A 34 5.27 -2.90 11.38
C CYS A 34 5.46 -3.36 12.82
N TYR A 35 4.95 -2.62 13.81
CA TYR A 35 5.09 -2.97 15.22
C TYR A 35 4.17 -4.11 15.68
N THR A 36 3.02 -4.33 15.02
CA THR A 36 2.02 -5.31 15.49
C THR A 36 1.98 -6.59 14.67
N ALA A 37 2.00 -6.51 13.34
CA ALA A 37 1.79 -7.66 12.47
C ALA A 37 3.10 -8.35 12.07
N ILE A 38 4.18 -7.59 11.92
CA ILE A 38 5.49 -8.14 11.61
C ILE A 38 6.22 -8.53 12.90
N GLY A 39 6.16 -7.67 13.93
CA GLY A 39 6.85 -7.83 15.22
C GLY A 39 6.57 -9.11 16.02
N HIS A 40 5.60 -9.93 15.62
CA HIS A 40 5.35 -11.24 16.23
C HIS A 40 6.37 -12.33 15.85
N ARG A 41 7.20 -12.12 14.83
CA ARG A 41 8.35 -12.99 14.57
C ARG A 41 9.58 -12.47 15.28
N THR A 42 9.77 -12.90 16.53
CA THR A 42 10.88 -12.51 17.42
C THR A 42 12.28 -12.76 16.84
N SER A 43 12.40 -13.58 15.79
CA SER A 43 13.67 -13.90 15.12
C SER A 43 14.05 -12.95 13.99
N CYS A 44 13.12 -12.10 13.51
CA CYS A 44 13.37 -11.18 12.41
C CYS A 44 13.54 -9.76 12.93
N ASP A 45 14.49 -9.01 12.37
CA ASP A 45 14.65 -7.59 12.71
C ASP A 45 13.61 -6.72 11.97
N THR A 46 12.37 -6.87 12.42
CA THR A 46 11.19 -6.25 11.81
C THR A 46 11.21 -4.74 11.92
N ILE A 47 11.79 -4.20 13.00
CA ILE A 47 11.92 -2.77 13.23
C ILE A 47 12.88 -2.16 12.21
N THR A 48 14.07 -2.75 12.03
CA THR A 48 15.03 -2.24 11.06
C THR A 48 14.49 -2.32 9.63
N ILE A 49 13.88 -3.45 9.24
CA ILE A 49 13.27 -3.62 7.92
C ILE A 49 12.23 -2.52 7.66
N CYS A 50 11.37 -2.26 8.64
CA CYS A 50 10.33 -1.25 8.52
C CYS A 50 10.85 0.18 8.51
N ASN A 51 11.88 0.47 9.29
CA ASN A 51 12.52 1.78 9.29
C ASN A 51 13.14 2.10 7.93
N GLU A 52 13.68 1.12 7.20
CA GLU A 52 14.18 1.37 5.85
C GLU A 52 13.07 1.79 4.88
N TYR A 53 11.89 1.17 4.95
CA TYR A 53 10.75 1.61 4.13
C TYR A 53 10.26 3.00 4.55
N ASP A 54 10.21 3.26 5.85
CA ASP A 54 9.78 4.54 6.39
C ASP A 54 10.70 5.70 5.98
N SER A 55 12.03 5.51 6.07
CA SER A 55 13.01 6.53 5.72
C SER A 55 13.13 6.74 4.21
N ASP A 56 13.20 5.65 3.44
CA ASP A 56 13.59 5.71 2.04
C ASP A 56 12.40 5.87 1.10
N VAL A 57 11.17 5.62 1.57
CA VAL A 57 9.96 5.67 0.75
C VAL A 57 8.85 6.53 1.39
N LEU A 58 8.40 6.19 2.60
CA LEU A 58 7.20 6.86 3.15
C LEU A 58 7.48 8.33 3.53
N SER A 59 8.66 8.62 4.06
CA SER A 59 9.11 9.97 4.41
C SER A 59 9.48 10.83 3.19
N VAL A 60 9.45 10.25 1.98
CA VAL A 60 9.80 10.93 0.72
C VAL A 60 8.53 11.21 -0.07
N LYS A 61 8.43 12.42 -0.63
CA LYS A 61 7.34 12.76 -1.55
C LYS A 61 7.65 12.22 -2.93
N HIS A 62 6.76 11.39 -3.46
CA HIS A 62 6.89 10.81 -4.79
C HIS A 62 6.09 11.56 -5.86
N GLY A 63 6.54 11.43 -7.11
CA GLY A 63 5.88 12.06 -8.27
C GLY A 63 4.76 11.22 -8.90
N SER A 64 4.78 9.90 -8.72
CA SER A 64 3.78 8.96 -9.25
C SER A 64 3.79 7.64 -8.47
N VAL A 65 2.83 6.75 -8.76
CA VAL A 65 2.87 5.37 -8.25
C VAL A 65 4.15 4.66 -8.66
N GLU A 66 4.61 4.78 -9.91
CA GLU A 66 5.82 4.08 -10.34
C GLU A 66 7.05 4.57 -9.60
N ASP A 67 7.14 5.86 -9.31
CA ASP A 67 8.24 6.43 -8.53
C ASP A 67 8.27 5.87 -7.09
N CYS A 68 7.11 5.89 -6.42
CA CYS A 68 6.95 5.29 -5.09
C CYS A 68 7.24 3.78 -5.09
N ALA A 69 6.71 3.04 -6.06
CA ALA A 69 6.90 1.61 -6.20
C ALA A 69 8.38 1.24 -6.44
N LYS A 70 9.12 2.04 -7.22
CA LYS A 70 10.57 1.88 -7.37
C LYS A 70 11.30 2.06 -6.04
N GLY A 71 10.88 3.00 -5.21
CA GLY A 71 11.36 3.13 -3.83
C GLY A 71 11.15 1.84 -3.03
N CYS A 72 9.92 1.33 -3.00
CA CYS A 72 9.59 0.07 -2.31
C CYS A 72 10.44 -1.11 -2.83
N GLN A 73 10.60 -1.23 -4.15
CA GLN A 73 11.38 -2.30 -4.77
C GLN A 73 12.87 -2.19 -4.42
N THR A 74 13.40 -0.97 -4.34
CA THR A 74 14.81 -0.72 -3.98
C THR A 74 15.08 -1.18 -2.54
N VAL A 75 14.23 -0.81 -1.59
CA VAL A 75 14.33 -1.29 -0.20
C VAL A 75 14.17 -2.80 -0.15
N TYR A 76 13.17 -3.37 -0.85
CA TYR A 76 12.97 -4.81 -0.90
C TYR A 76 14.21 -5.57 -1.35
N ASN A 77 14.81 -5.16 -2.48
CA ASN A 77 16.00 -5.84 -3.01
C ASN A 77 17.19 -5.77 -2.03
N ARG A 78 17.31 -4.65 -1.29
CA ARG A 78 18.37 -4.45 -0.29
C ARG A 78 18.18 -5.36 0.93
N VAL A 79 16.96 -5.43 1.46
CA VAL A 79 16.68 -6.13 2.72
C VAL A 79 16.31 -7.60 2.51
N TYR A 80 15.80 -8.01 1.35
CA TYR A 80 15.41 -9.39 1.09
C TYR A 80 16.60 -10.35 1.03
N GLY A 81 17.70 -9.94 0.38
CA GLY A 81 18.91 -10.77 0.23
C GLY A 81 19.45 -11.31 1.56
N PRO A 82 19.70 -10.45 2.57
CA PRO A 82 20.16 -10.89 3.89
C PRO A 82 19.10 -11.67 4.69
N ASN A 83 17.82 -11.34 4.52
CA ASN A 83 16.73 -11.88 5.34
C ASN A 83 16.12 -13.19 4.81
N GLN A 84 16.25 -13.50 3.52
CA GLN A 84 15.70 -14.72 2.94
C GLN A 84 16.38 -15.98 3.51
N PHE A 85 17.69 -15.91 3.81
CA PHE A 85 18.46 -17.04 4.33
C PHE A 85 18.19 -17.34 5.81
N ASN A 86 17.64 -16.36 6.54
CA ASN A 86 17.31 -16.47 7.97
C ASN A 86 15.82 -16.76 8.22
N GLY A 87 15.07 -17.17 7.18
CA GLY A 87 13.63 -17.44 7.28
C GLY A 87 12.75 -16.20 7.41
N CYS A 88 13.32 -15.01 7.21
CA CYS A 88 12.64 -13.72 7.26
C CYS A 88 12.20 -13.21 5.88
N GLY A 89 12.37 -13.99 4.81
CA GLY A 89 11.85 -13.66 3.48
C GLY A 89 10.35 -13.29 3.46
N PRO A 90 9.45 -14.08 4.09
CA PRO A 90 8.02 -13.76 4.14
C PRO A 90 7.71 -12.44 4.86
N THR A 91 8.50 -12.13 5.90
CA THR A 91 8.42 -10.87 6.66
C THR A 91 8.74 -9.68 5.77
N VAL A 92 9.85 -9.75 5.04
CA VAL A 92 10.26 -8.71 4.08
C VAL A 92 9.23 -8.55 2.96
N LEU A 93 8.71 -9.66 2.42
CA LEU A 93 7.66 -9.62 1.40
C LEU A 93 6.39 -8.95 1.91
N MET A 94 6.02 -9.18 3.17
CA MET A 94 4.86 -8.53 3.77
C MET A 94 5.07 -7.02 3.90
N ALA A 95 6.25 -6.57 4.36
CA ALA A 95 6.59 -5.15 4.42
C ALA A 95 6.54 -4.50 3.04
N TYR A 96 7.09 -5.18 2.02
CA TYR A 96 7.02 -4.72 0.62
C TYR A 96 5.58 -4.57 0.13
N ASN A 97 4.72 -5.56 0.35
CA ASN A 97 3.31 -5.49 -0.06
C ASN A 97 2.56 -4.31 0.57
N TRP A 98 2.89 -4.01 1.83
CA TRP A 98 2.33 -2.84 2.51
C TRP A 98 2.86 -1.52 1.96
N CYS A 99 4.14 -1.46 1.61
CA CYS A 99 4.72 -0.30 0.91
C CYS A 99 4.02 -0.09 -0.44
N MET A 100 3.81 -1.16 -1.20
CA MET A 100 3.07 -1.09 -2.47
C MET A 100 1.62 -0.62 -2.28
N LYS A 101 0.95 -1.07 -1.20
CA LYS A 101 -0.39 -0.58 -0.86
C LYS A 101 -0.38 0.91 -0.52
N TYR A 102 0.61 1.39 0.23
CA TYR A 102 0.82 2.82 0.49
C TYR A 102 0.95 3.59 -0.82
N CYS A 103 1.80 3.13 -1.74
CA CYS A 103 1.98 3.79 -3.04
C CYS A 103 0.69 3.87 -3.86
N ASN A 104 -0.04 2.76 -3.97
CA ASN A 104 -1.29 2.72 -4.73
C ASN A 104 -2.39 3.60 -4.12
N THR A 105 -2.42 3.73 -2.80
CA THR A 105 -3.45 4.54 -2.11
C THR A 105 -3.13 6.04 -2.11
N ASN A 106 -1.86 6.41 -2.04
CA ASN A 106 -1.44 7.82 -1.96
C ASN A 106 -1.11 8.45 -3.31
N TYR A 107 -0.74 7.67 -4.31
CA TYR A 107 -0.28 8.16 -5.62
C TYR A 107 -1.05 7.59 -6.81
N GLY A 108 -2.01 6.68 -6.59
CA GLY A 108 -2.77 5.99 -7.65
C GLY A 108 -3.90 6.79 -8.30
N GLN A 109 -3.88 8.11 -8.16
CA GLN A 109 -4.89 9.03 -8.68
C GLN A 109 -4.32 9.88 -9.82
#